data_AF-A0A4P6FYY3-F1
#
_entry.id   AF-A0A4P6FYY3-F1
#
_cell.length_a   1.000
_cell.length_b   1.000
_cell.length_c   1.000
_cell.angle_alpha   90.00
_cell.angle_beta   90.00
_cell.angle_gamma   90.00
#
_symmetry.space_group_name_H-M   'P 1'
#
loop_
_entity.id
_entity.type
_entity.pdbx_description
1 polymer ?
#
loop_
_entity_poly.entity_id
_entity_poly.type
_entity_poly.pdbx_seq_one_letter_code
_entity_poly.pdbx_strand_id
1 'polypeptide(L)' 'MEVFVPSRDDPEALALIARLKQLGLGGRDAAYLACIAPPAASDPSAHENYLSEFRFMVPPAQRAEAARLVGLERW' A
#
# COMPACT_ATOMS: atom_id res chain seq x y z
N MET A 1 14.03 -17.09 2.77
CA MET A 1 12.76 -16.47 2.32
C MET A 1 13.16 -15.13 1.75
N GLU A 2 13.25 -15.00 0.44
CA GLU A 2 13.65 -13.74 -0.20
C GLU A 2 12.45 -12.80 -0.16
N VAL A 3 12.48 -11.82 0.75
CA VAL A 3 11.54 -10.70 0.73
C VAL A 3 11.98 -9.82 -0.42
N PHE A 4 11.29 -9.93 -1.56
CA PHE A 4 11.52 -9.08 -2.71
C PHE A 4 11.09 -7.66 -2.32
N VAL A 5 12.05 -6.85 -1.88
CA VAL A 5 11.85 -5.40 -1.71
C VAL A 5 12.01 -4.80 -3.10
N PRO A 6 10.97 -4.21 -3.71
CA PRO A 6 11.12 -3.51 -4.98
C PRO A 6 12.24 -2.49 -4.82
N SER A 7 13.19 -2.50 -5.76
CA SER A 7 14.26 -1.50 -5.77
C SER A 7 13.62 -0.11 -5.71
N ARG A 8 14.17 0.79 -4.87
CA ARG A 8 13.65 2.17 -4.70
C ARG A 8 13.53 2.96 -6.02
N ASP A 9 14.17 2.47 -7.08
CA ASP A 9 14.18 3.03 -8.43
C ASP A 9 13.16 2.38 -9.37
N ASP A 10 12.28 1.50 -8.88
CA ASP A 10 11.20 0.93 -9.68
C ASP A 10 10.27 2.05 -10.18
N PRO A 11 10.20 2.29 -11.51
CA PRO A 11 9.36 3.35 -12.06
C PRO A 11 7.87 3.15 -11.76
N GLU A 12 7.40 1.91 -11.59
CA GLU A 12 6.02 1.62 -11.22
C GLU A 12 5.75 2.01 -9.77
N ALA A 13 6.65 1.67 -8.85
CA ALA A 13 6.57 2.09 -7.46
C ALA A 13 6.60 3.62 -7.34
N LEU A 14 7.48 4.30 -8.08
CA LEU A 14 7.55 5.77 -8.10
C LEU A 14 6.26 6.40 -8.63
N ALA A 15 5.67 5.84 -9.69
CA ALA A 15 4.39 6.29 -10.22
C ALA A 15 3.24 6.09 -9.22
N LEU A 16 3.21 4.94 -8.53
CA LEU A 16 2.24 4.64 -7.49
C LEU A 16 2.38 5.59 -6.29
N ILE A 17 3.61 5.88 -5.84
CA ILE A 17 3.87 6.89 -4.80
C ILE A 17 3.32 8.25 -5.19
N ALA A 18 3.53 8.67 -6.44
CA ALA A 18 3.00 9.96 -6.93
C ALA A 18 1.47 10.00 -6.91
N ARG A 19 0.80 8.91 -7.32
CA ARG A 19 -0.67 8.79 -7.27
C ARG A 19 -1.20 8.81 -5.84
N LEU A 20 -0.57 8.08 -4.92
CA LEU A 20 -0.95 8.05 -3.51
C LEU A 20 -0.76 9.42 -2.84
N LYS A 21 0.30 10.15 -3.18
CA LYS A 21 0.48 11.55 -2.74
C LYS A 21 -0.61 12.48 -3.26
N GLN A 22 -1.11 12.29 -4.49
CA GLN A 22 -2.24 13.06 -5.02
C GLN A 22 -3.54 12.79 -4.25
N LEU A 23 -3.69 11.63 -3.62
CA LEU A 23 -4.80 11.32 -2.72
C LEU A 23 -4.63 11.95 -1.32
N GLY A 24 -3.49 12.60 -1.05
CA GLY A 24 -3.22 13.27 0.23
C GLY A 24 -2.46 12.42 1.24
N LEU A 25 -1.86 11.29 0.84
CA LEU A 25 -1.02 10.49 1.73
C LEU A 25 0.32 11.18 1.97
N GLY A 26 0.83 11.04 3.20
CA GLY A 26 2.20 11.45 3.55
C GLY A 26 3.23 10.71 2.69
N GLY A 27 4.37 11.36 2.41
CA GLY A 27 5.38 10.77 1.53
C GLY A 27 5.94 9.43 2.02
N ARG A 28 6.00 9.22 3.34
CA ARG A 28 6.38 7.95 3.96
C ARG A 28 5.31 6.88 3.76
N ASP A 29 4.05 7.21 3.99
CA ASP A 29 2.93 6.26 3.91
C ASP A 29 2.68 5.83 2.46
N ALA A 30 2.75 6.78 1.53
CA ALA A 30 2.71 6.50 0.10
C ALA A 30 3.85 5.55 -0.34
N ALA A 31 5.06 5.73 0.20
CA ALA A 31 6.19 4.84 -0.09
C ALA A 31 6.02 3.45 0.53
N TYR A 32 5.52 3.38 1.78
CA TYR A 32 5.21 2.10 2.43
C TYR A 32 4.22 1.29 1.59
N LEU A 33 3.09 1.90 1.22
CA LEU A 33 2.04 1.22 0.47
C LEU A 33 2.43 0.87 -0.97
N ALA A 34 3.34 1.61 -1.59
CA ALA A 34 3.82 1.32 -2.93
C ALA A 34 4.91 0.24 -2.98
N CYS A 35 5.71 0.13 -1.93
CA CYS A 35 6.86 -0.79 -1.89
C CYS A 35 6.58 -2.11 -1.16
N ILE A 36 5.53 -2.18 -0.35
CA ILE A 36 5.20 -3.39 0.41
C ILE A 36 4.08 -4.12 -0.30
N ALA A 37 4.35 -5.36 -0.67
CA ALA A 37 3.33 -6.27 -1.16
C ALA A 37 2.36 -6.61 -0.01
N PRO A 38 1.03 -6.54 -0.25
CA PRO A 38 0.05 -7.01 0.72
C PRO A 38 0.35 -8.47 1.12
N PRO A 39 0.25 -8.81 2.42
CA PRO A 39 0.49 -10.17 2.89
C PRO A 39 -0.48 -11.15 2.23
N ALA A 40 -0.01 -12.38 2.00
CA ALA A 40 -0.80 -13.43 1.40
C ALA A 40 -2.02 -13.80 2.27
N ALA A 41 -3.11 -14.20 1.61
CA ALA A 41 -4.35 -14.67 2.23
C ALA A 41 -4.18 -15.79 3.26
N SER A 42 -3.08 -16.55 3.16
CA SER A 42 -2.76 -17.67 4.04
C SER A 42 -2.33 -17.25 5.44
N ASP A 43 -2.07 -15.96 5.68
CA ASP A 43 -1.76 -15.41 7.00
C ASP A 43 -2.79 -14.32 7.39
N PRO A 44 -3.92 -14.72 8.02
CA PRO A 44 -4.97 -13.79 8.41
C PRO A 44 -4.52 -12.73 9.42
N SER A 45 -3.55 -13.04 10.29
CA SER A 45 -3.07 -12.10 11.31
C SER A 45 -2.20 -11.01 10.70
N ALA A 46 -1.27 -11.38 9.82
CA ALA A 46 -0.50 -10.39 9.06
C ALA A 46 -1.43 -9.52 8.19
N HIS A 47 -2.47 -10.12 7.63
CA HIS A 47 -3.47 -9.41 6.83
C HIS A 47 -4.25 -8.36 7.61
N GLU A 48 -4.84 -8.73 8.75
CA GLU A 48 -5.57 -7.78 9.61
C GLU A 48 -4.69 -6.63 10.08
N ASN A 49 -3.42 -6.92 10.39
CA ASN A 49 -2.44 -5.89 10.76
C ASN A 49 -2.21 -4.91 9.60
N TYR A 50 -1.98 -5.42 8.38
CA TYR A 50 -1.79 -4.59 7.20
C TYR A 50 -3.02 -3.71 6.88
N LEU A 51 -4.23 -4.25 6.99
CA LEU A 51 -5.46 -3.48 6.82
C LEU A 51 -5.64 -2.40 7.90
N SER A 52 -5.25 -2.70 9.14
CA SER A 52 -5.26 -1.73 10.23
C SER A 52 -4.31 -0.57 9.96
N GLU A 53 -3.07 -0.87 9.57
CA GLU A 53 -2.07 0.11 9.15
C GLU A 53 -2.58 0.95 7.97
N PHE A 54 -3.15 0.31 6.94
CA PHE A 54 -3.75 1.00 5.80
C PHE A 54 -4.86 1.98 6.22
N ARG A 55 -5.77 1.57 7.10
CA ARG A 55 -6.85 2.43 7.60
C ARG A 55 -6.33 3.62 8.41
N PHE A 56 -5.19 3.47 9.08
CA PHE A 56 -4.53 4.54 9.81
C PHE A 56 -3.83 5.54 8.89
N MET A 57 -3.15 5.05 7.85
CA MET A 57 -2.42 5.87 6.88
C MET A 57 -3.34 6.61 5.90
N VAL A 58 -4.46 6.00 5.51
CA VAL A 58 -5.33 6.51 4.44
C VAL A 58 -6.60 7.17 4.99
N PRO A 59 -6.85 8.46 4.68
CA PRO A 59 -8.06 9.17 5.08
C PRO A 59 -9.33 8.43 4.60
N PRO A 60 -10.41 8.40 5.40
CA PRO A 60 -11.62 7.64 5.07
C PRO A 60 -12.18 7.89 3.66
N ALA A 61 -12.15 9.15 3.20
CA ALA A 61 -12.65 9.54 1.88
C ALA A 61 -11.85 8.94 0.71
N GLN A 62 -10.59 8.55 0.93
CA GLN A 62 -9.66 8.11 -0.12
C GLN A 62 -9.40 6.61 -0.09
N ARG A 63 -9.92 5.88 0.90
CA ARG A 63 -9.65 4.45 1.11
C ARG A 63 -10.03 3.59 -0.07
N ALA A 64 -11.18 3.84 -0.70
CA ALA A 64 -11.63 3.06 -1.84
C ALA A 64 -10.65 3.15 -3.02
N GLU A 65 -10.22 4.37 -3.38
CA GLU A 65 -9.29 4.55 -4.50
C GLU A 65 -7.87 4.10 -4.14
N ALA A 66 -7.40 4.37 -2.92
CA ALA A 66 -6.09 3.89 -2.47
C ALA A 66 -6.04 2.35 -2.43
N ALA A 67 -7.10 1.68 -1.99
CA ALA A 67 -7.20 0.22 -2.00
C ALA A 67 -7.10 -0.34 -3.42
N ARG A 68 -7.78 0.30 -4.39
CA ARG A 68 -7.72 -0.06 -5.80
C ARG A 68 -6.30 0.06 -6.37
N LEU A 69 -5.60 1.15 -6.03
CA LEU A 69 -4.23 1.40 -6.49
C LEU A 69 -3.20 0.40 -5.96
N VAL A 70 -3.40 -0.12 -4.74
CA VAL A 70 -2.46 -1.04 -4.08
C VAL A 70 -2.91 -2.50 -4.13
N GLY A 71 -3.91 -2.83 -4.95
CA GLY A 71 -4.35 -4.20 -5.20
C GLY A 71 -5.18 -4.83 -4.07
N LEU A 72 -5.78 -4.01 -3.20
CA LEU A 72 -6.69 -4.45 -2.13
C LEU A 72 -8.16 -4.53 -2.57
N GLU A 73 -8.48 -4.27 -3.84
CA GLU A 73 -9.86 -4.23 -4.34
C GLU A 73 -10.66 -5.54 -4.20
N ARG A 74 -9.98 -6.68 -4.05
CA ARG A 74 -10.58 -8.00 -3.86
C ARG A 74 -10.61 -8.45 -2.39
N TRP A 75 -10.31 -7.54 -1.47
CA TRP A 75 -10.18 -7.79 -0.05
C TRP A 75 -11.09 -6.87 0.76
#